data_AF-A0A2M6WCJ1-F1
#
_entry.id   AF-A0A2M6WCJ1-F1
#
_cell.length_a   1.000
_cell.length_b   1.000
_cell.length_c   1.000
_cell.angle_alpha   90.00
_cell.angle_beta   90.00
_cell.angle_gamma   90.00
#
_symmetry.space_group_name_H-M   'P 1'
#
loop_
_entity.id
_entity.type
_entity.pdbx_description
1 polymer ?
#
loop_
_entity_poly.entity_id
_entity_poly.type
_entity_poly.pdbx_seq_one_letter_code
_entity_poly.pdbx_strand_id
1 'polypeptide(L)'
;MTTSDKKIKVWLVTVDMGYGHQRASYPLKHLAYQGVINANTYKGIIKQDKEAWLNQRKAYEAISRFKRVPVIGDMVFGLMD
;
A
#
# COMPACT_ATOMS: atom_id res chain seq x y z
N MET A 1 -11.65 22.43 37.21
CA MET A 1 -10.37 21.92 36.67
C MET A 1 -10.67 21.25 35.35
N THR A 2 -10.44 21.93 34.22
CA THR A 2 -10.60 21.33 32.90
C THR A 2 -9.34 20.54 32.58
N THR A 3 -9.45 19.22 32.57
CA THR A 3 -8.39 18.30 32.13
C THR A 3 -8.00 18.72 30.71
N SER A 4 -6.76 19.18 30.52
CA SER A 4 -6.24 19.51 29.20
C SER A 4 -6.22 18.23 28.36
N ASP A 5 -7.14 18.08 27.42
CA ASP A 5 -7.16 16.98 26.45
C ASP A 5 -5.84 17.01 25.67
N LYS A 6 -4.92 16.13 26.06
CA LYS A 6 -3.60 16.03 25.45
C LYS A 6 -3.82 15.58 24.00
N LYS A 7 -3.68 16.51 23.04
CA LYS A 7 -3.85 16.21 21.61
C LYS A 7 -2.83 15.16 21.18
N ILE A 8 -3.29 13.92 20.99
CA ILE A 8 -2.45 12.81 20.53
C ILE A 8 -1.99 13.13 19.10
N LYS A 9 -0.69 12.98 18.86
CA LYS A 9 -0.07 13.09 17.55
C LYS A 9 0.61 11.79 17.19
N VAL A 10 0.46 11.38 15.93
CA VAL A 10 1.00 10.13 15.42
C VAL A 10 1.78 10.34 14.13
N TRP A 11 2.74 9.45 13.88
CA TRP A 11 3.34 9.27 12.57
C TRP A 11 2.41 8.42 11.72
N LEU A 12 1.62 9.07 10.88
CA LEU A 12 0.65 8.40 10.02
C LEU A 12 1.31 8.01 8.71
N VAL A 13 1.48 6.72 8.48
CA VAL A 13 2.14 6.16 7.29
C VAL A 13 1.12 5.39 6.44
N THR A 14 1.15 5.59 5.13
CA THR A 14 0.36 4.85 4.14
C THR A 14 1.27 4.36 3.01
N VAL A 15 0.74 3.47 2.17
CA VAL A 15 1.34 3.04 0.91
C VAL A 15 0.41 3.35 -0.26
N ASP A 16 0.97 3.54 -1.45
CA ASP A 16 0.21 3.60 -2.70
C ASP A 16 0.27 2.25 -3.42
N MET A 17 -0.79 1.47 -3.20
CA MET A 17 -1.11 0.21 -3.88
C MET A 17 -2.53 0.31 -4.45
N GLY A 18 -2.87 1.49 -5.00
CA GLY A 18 -4.24 1.90 -5.31
C GLY A 18 -4.85 2.79 -4.23
N TYR A 19 -6.01 3.40 -4.54
CA TYR A 19 -6.60 4.44 -3.68
C TYR A 19 -7.12 3.93 -2.32
N GLY A 20 -7.25 2.61 -2.13
CA GLY A 20 -7.81 2.00 -0.92
C GLY A 20 -7.06 2.36 0.37
N HIS A 21 -5.73 2.25 0.36
CA HIS A 21 -4.89 2.52 1.54
C HIS A 21 -4.92 3.99 1.95
N GLN A 22 -4.80 4.89 0.96
CA GLN A 22 -4.87 6.34 1.21
C GLN A 22 -6.25 6.73 1.74
N ARG A 23 -7.34 6.20 1.14
CA ARG A 23 -8.72 6.43 1.60
C ARG A 23 -8.93 5.98 3.04
N ALA A 24 -8.40 4.81 3.42
CA ALA A 24 -8.49 4.31 4.80
C ALA A 24 -7.70 5.16 5.80
N SER A 25 -6.54 5.70 5.39
CA SER A 25 -5.71 6.56 6.25
C SER A 25 -6.25 7.99 6.38
N TYR A 26 -7.00 8.49 5.39
CA TYR A 26 -7.41 9.90 5.30
C TYR A 26 -8.22 10.41 6.50
N PRO A 27 -9.18 9.67 7.08
CA PRO A 27 -9.91 10.10 8.28
C PRO A 27 -8.98 10.40 9.47
N LEU A 28 -7.82 9.72 9.54
CA LEU A 28 -6.83 9.88 10.61
C LEU A 28 -5.87 11.07 10.38
N LYS A 29 -5.97 11.77 9.25
CA LYS A 29 -5.08 12.90 8.90
C LYS A 29 -5.00 13.98 9.98
N HIS A 30 -6.08 14.21 10.72
CA HIS A 30 -6.12 15.21 11.79
C HIS A 30 -5.18 14.87 12.98
N LEU A 31 -4.89 13.58 13.18
CA LEU A 31 -3.95 13.08 14.19
C LEU A 31 -2.49 13.14 13.73
N ALA A 32 -2.24 13.34 12.43
CA ALA A 32 -0.89 13.31 11.90
C ALA A 32 -0.03 14.46 12.44
N TYR A 33 1.21 14.15 12.82
CA TYR A 33 2.19 15.14 13.29
C TYR A 33 2.69 16.02 12.16
N GLN A 34 3.03 15.43 10.99
CA GLN A 34 3.58 16.13 9.82
C GLN A 34 2.82 15.80 8.52
N GLY A 35 1.53 15.48 8.66
CA GLY A 35 0.74 14.95 7.55
C GLY A 35 0.97 13.46 7.31
N VAL A 36 0.39 12.95 6.23
CA VAL A 36 0.46 11.52 5.88
C VAL A 36 1.76 11.26 5.13
N ILE A 37 2.59 10.35 5.65
CA ILE A 37 3.81 9.90 4.99
C ILE A 37 3.45 8.75 4.06
N ASN A 38 3.76 8.90 2.77
CA ASN A 38 3.62 7.81 1.82
C ASN A 38 4.96 7.05 1.72
N ALA A 39 5.00 5.81 2.23
CA ALA A 39 6.24 5.04 2.38
C ALA A 39 6.95 4.76 1.04
N ASN A 40 6.25 4.84 -0.09
CA ASN A 40 6.84 4.59 -1.40
C ASN A 40 7.00 5.84 -2.29
N THR A 41 6.62 7.02 -1.80
CA THR A 41 6.77 8.29 -2.54
C THR A 41 7.18 9.47 -1.65
N TYR A 42 7.77 9.21 -0.49
CA TYR A 42 8.20 10.28 0.42
C TYR A 42 9.31 11.12 -0.21
N LYS A 43 9.38 12.40 0.18
CA LYS A 43 10.41 13.32 -0.29
C LYS A 43 11.77 12.82 0.14
N GLY A 44 12.70 12.67 -0.81
CA GLY A 44 14.05 12.18 -0.54
C GLY A 44 14.20 10.66 -0.55
N ILE A 45 13.18 9.90 -0.98
CA ILE A 45 13.33 8.46 -1.23
C ILE A 45 14.51 8.20 -2.17
N ILE A 46 15.39 7.29 -1.78
CA ILE A 46 16.56 6.91 -2.56
C ILE A 46 16.08 6.15 -3.81
N LYS A 47 16.73 6.38 -4.96
CA LYS A 47 16.34 5.76 -6.24
C LYS A 47 16.24 4.23 -6.15
N GLN A 48 17.19 3.60 -5.48
CA GLN A 48 17.24 2.15 -5.27
C GLN A 48 16.01 1.63 -4.51
N ASP A 49 15.61 2.30 -3.42
CA ASP A 49 14.42 1.91 -2.64
C ASP A 49 13.14 2.06 -3.45
N LYS A 50 13.04 3.15 -4.24
CA LYS A 50 11.90 3.37 -5.14
C LYS A 50 11.82 2.27 -6.21
N GLU A 51 12.94 1.89 -6.80
CA GLU A 51 13.00 0.82 -7.80
C GLU A 51 12.66 -0.54 -7.18
N ALA A 52 13.19 -0.83 -5.98
CA ALA A 52 12.87 -2.05 -5.24
C ALA A 52 11.37 -2.15 -4.96
N TRP A 53 10.74 -1.06 -4.49
CA TRP A 53 9.28 -1.00 -4.30
C TRP A 53 8.51 -1.27 -5.60
N LEU A 54 8.88 -0.60 -6.70
CA LEU A 54 8.20 -0.75 -7.98
C LEU A 54 8.29 -2.18 -8.51
N ASN A 55 9.44 -2.84 -8.36
CA ASN A 55 9.64 -4.22 -8.79
C ASN A 55 8.81 -5.19 -7.93
N GLN A 56 8.82 -5.03 -6.61
CA GLN A 56 8.00 -5.84 -5.70
C GLN A 56 6.50 -5.67 -5.98
N ARG A 57 6.05 -4.43 -6.20
CA ARG A 57 4.65 -4.14 -6.56
C ARG A 57 4.26 -4.81 -7.87
N LYS A 58 5.08 -4.69 -8.91
CA LYS A 58 4.82 -5.34 -10.22
C LYS A 58 4.72 -6.86 -10.08
N ALA A 59 5.63 -7.48 -9.33
CA ALA A 59 5.60 -8.92 -9.08
C ALA A 59 4.32 -9.33 -8.34
N TYR A 60 3.94 -8.61 -7.28
CA TYR A 60 2.71 -8.86 -6.54
C TYR A 60 1.47 -8.71 -7.43
N GLU A 61 1.39 -7.64 -8.24
CA GLU A 61 0.28 -7.41 -9.17
C GLU A 61 0.19 -8.51 -10.24
N ALA A 62 1.32 -8.97 -10.77
CA ALA A 62 1.37 -10.07 -11.73
C ALA A 62 0.83 -11.37 -11.13
N ILE A 63 1.30 -11.74 -9.93
CA ILE A 63 0.83 -12.93 -9.20
C ILE A 63 -0.65 -12.80 -8.84
N SER A 64 -1.08 -11.63 -8.36
CA SER A 64 -2.47 -11.36 -7.97
C SER A 64 -3.42 -11.46 -9.17
N ARG A 65 -3.04 -10.90 -10.32
CA ARG A 65 -3.79 -11.04 -11.58
C ARG A 65 -3.88 -12.49 -12.02
N PHE A 66 -2.77 -13.23 -11.96
CA PHE A 66 -2.75 -14.65 -12.30
C PHE A 66 -3.69 -15.48 -11.41
N LYS A 67 -3.70 -15.24 -10.09
CA LYS A 67 -4.65 -15.89 -9.18
C LYS A 67 -6.12 -15.55 -9.47
N ARG A 68 -6.38 -14.36 -10.03
CA ARG A 68 -7.75 -13.91 -10.37
C ARG A 68 -8.22 -14.43 -11.73
N VAL A 69 -7.30 -14.89 -12.58
CA VAL A 69 -7.60 -15.46 -13.90
C VAL A 69 -7.57 -16.99 -13.78
N PRO A 70 -8.72 -17.68 -13.68
CA PRO A 70 -8.79 -19.14 -13.54
C PRO A 70 -8.40 -19.90 -14.83
N VAL A 71 -7.76 -19.26 -15.80
CA VAL A 71 -7.56 -19.80 -17.15
C VAL A 71 -6.48 -20.89 -17.19
N ILE A 72 -5.61 -20.96 -16.17
CA ILE A 72 -4.59 -22.01 -16.11
C ILE A 72 -5.11 -23.26 -15.40
N GLY A 73 -6.27 -23.18 -14.73
CA GLY A 73 -7.01 -24.36 -14.33
C GLY A 73 -7.40 -25.18 -15.55
N ASP A 74 -8.16 -24.58 -16.47
CA ASP A 74 -8.70 -25.29 -17.64
C ASP A 74 -7.59 -25.74 -18.61
N MET A 75 -6.52 -24.95 -18.79
CA MET A 75 -5.42 -25.31 -19.68
C MET A 75 -4.55 -26.46 -19.14
N VAL A 76 -4.39 -26.58 -17.82
CA VAL A 76 -3.65 -27.69 -17.19
C VAL A 76 -4.50 -28.96 -17.17
N PHE A 77 -5.81 -28.85 -16.93
CA PHE A 77 -6.73 -29.99 -17.00
C PHE A 77 -6.82 -30.59 -18.41
N GLY A 78 -6.76 -29.78 -19.48
CA GLY A 78 -6.75 -30.28 -20.86
C GLY A 78 -5.42 -30.91 -21.33
N LEU A 79 -4.33 -30.77 -20.56
CA LEU A 79 -3.06 -31.47 -20.83
C LEU A 79 -2.93 -32.79 -20.05
N MET A 80 -3.83 -33.02 -19.09
CA MET A 80 -3.91 -34.27 -18.31
C MET A 80 -4.93 -35.26 -18.86
N ASP A 81 -5.60 -34.93 -19.96
CA ASP A 81 -6.47 -35.83 -20.74
C ASP A 81 -5.76 -36.29 -22.02
#